data_AF-A0A3N5YDI2-F1
#
_entry.id   AF-A0A3N5YDI2-F1
#
_cell.length_a   1.000
_cell.length_b   1.000
_cell.length_c   1.000
_cell.angle_alpha   90.00
_cell.angle_beta   90.00
_cell.angle_gamma   90.00
#
_symmetry.space_group_name_H-M   'P 1'
#
loop_
_entity.id
_entity.type
_entity.pdbx_description
1 polymer ?
#
loop_
_entity_poly.entity_id
_entity_poly.type
_entity_poly.pdbx_seq_one_letter_code
_entity_poly.pdbx_strand_id
1 'polypeptide(L)'
;RRGWRWLTIKIGMSVWVRNLFTLAASRDLYAGSPAVYVNYLDYDVAAHAFGPRSGPALRALRHVDGAIRQLWRVARRVPGHRYDIYIVADHGQASCTPYRDLTEGQRLERWIFDTLLDASRAGTPQARPQSGLAGGMRARRREVTGLFQHFLNYLEEDFFRRSDPEAHQQDGVRVIAAGHNAFLYVLDVTANLDADALEHRFPGLAAALARSRGVGFVLARSANGPLCFWRGKRYHLRESDPGPFAGRADAALVVRAIADLMMMPSAGDLVIYGIDAPTGHVSFIPELGAHAGPSPEEMHTFIVHPAEVSLPSPIRHPIQLYDHFIRYQQPSEERHDVPGGVRAAESIGATAYHGPKP
;
A
#
# COMPACT_ATOMS: atom_id res chain seq x y z
N ARG A 1 -23.92 12.72 1.35
CA ARG A 1 -23.86 13.51 2.62
C ARG A 1 -23.16 12.78 3.77
N ARG A 2 -23.38 11.47 4.00
CA ARG A 2 -22.71 10.69 5.07
C ARG A 2 -21.20 10.50 4.86
N GLY A 3 -20.77 10.20 3.63
CA GLY A 3 -19.34 10.01 3.30
C GLY A 3 -18.48 11.25 3.50
N TRP A 4 -19.01 12.44 3.17
CA TRP A 4 -18.26 13.70 3.34
C TRP A 4 -18.02 14.06 4.81
N ARG A 5 -19.02 13.83 5.68
CA ARG A 5 -18.86 14.03 7.14
C ARG A 5 -17.79 13.10 7.73
N TRP A 6 -17.77 11.85 7.29
CA TRP A 6 -16.80 10.86 7.77
C TRP A 6 -15.39 11.15 7.26
N LEU A 7 -15.25 11.60 6.01
CA LEU A 7 -13.99 12.09 5.46
C LEU A 7 -13.45 13.28 6.27
N THR A 8 -14.30 14.26 6.59
CA THR A 8 -13.89 15.41 7.41
C THR A 8 -13.41 14.99 8.81
N ILE A 9 -14.09 14.01 9.43
CA ILE A 9 -13.65 13.44 10.72
C ILE A 9 -12.28 12.78 10.58
N LYS A 10 -12.07 11.97 9.53
CA LYS A 10 -10.78 11.32 9.28
C LYS A 10 -9.64 12.32 9.10
N ILE A 11 -9.86 13.37 8.31
CA ILE A 11 -8.87 14.43 8.09
C ILE A 11 -8.60 15.21 9.38
N GLY A 12 -9.65 15.55 10.14
CA GLY A 12 -9.47 16.24 11.42
C GLY A 12 -8.70 15.39 12.43
N MET A 13 -8.98 14.10 12.47
CA MET A 13 -8.30 13.16 13.35
C MET A 13 -6.85 12.90 12.93
N SER A 14 -6.56 12.79 11.62
CA SER A 14 -5.17 12.62 11.16
C SER A 14 -4.28 13.80 11.57
N VAL A 15 -4.79 15.03 11.45
CA VAL A 15 -4.10 16.24 11.91
C VAL A 15 -3.78 16.19 13.41
N TRP A 16 -4.73 15.73 14.23
CA TRP A 16 -4.52 15.61 15.68
C TRP A 16 -3.51 14.50 16.02
N VAL A 17 -3.62 13.34 15.35
CA VAL A 17 -2.72 12.19 15.49
C VAL A 17 -1.29 12.57 15.12
N ARG A 18 -1.07 13.32 14.04
CA ARG A 18 0.26 13.82 13.66
C ARG A 18 0.93 14.59 14.80
N ASN A 19 0.21 15.53 15.40
CA ASN A 19 0.77 16.33 16.49
C ASN A 19 1.09 15.47 17.72
N LEU A 20 0.21 14.51 18.06
CA LEU A 20 0.43 13.56 19.14
C LEU A 20 1.67 12.68 18.89
N PHE A 21 1.79 12.11 17.69
CA PHE A 21 2.95 11.30 17.30
C PHE A 21 4.25 12.10 17.31
N THR A 22 4.20 13.36 16.86
CA THR A 22 5.37 14.24 16.90
C THR A 22 5.79 14.55 18.34
N LEU A 23 4.83 14.76 19.25
CA LEU A 23 5.11 14.97 20.67
C LEU A 23 5.69 13.72 21.34
N ALA A 24 5.11 12.54 21.07
CA ALA A 24 5.60 11.26 21.57
C ALA A 24 7.04 10.99 21.08
N ALA A 25 7.29 11.12 19.78
CA ALA A 25 8.62 10.97 19.21
C ALA A 25 9.60 12.02 19.77
N SER A 26 9.16 13.26 19.99
CA SER A 26 9.99 14.30 20.63
C SER A 26 10.41 13.89 22.05
N ARG A 27 9.48 13.33 22.85
CA ARG A 27 9.79 12.82 24.19
C ARG A 27 10.82 11.70 24.13
N ASP A 28 10.65 10.75 23.22
CA ASP A 28 11.55 9.60 23.08
C ASP A 28 12.97 10.04 22.66
N LEU A 29 13.06 11.04 21.77
CA LEU A 29 14.32 11.67 21.42
C LEU A 29 14.98 12.34 22.63
N TYR A 30 14.24 13.06 23.48
CA TYR A 30 14.80 13.64 24.71
C TYR A 30 15.27 12.56 25.69
N ALA A 31 14.54 11.45 25.78
CA ALA A 31 14.86 10.32 26.66
C ALA A 31 16.06 9.48 26.17
N GLY A 32 16.49 9.62 24.92
CA GLY A 32 17.59 8.84 24.36
C GLY A 32 17.20 7.41 24.00
N SER A 33 15.93 7.16 23.64
CA SER A 33 15.47 5.86 23.16
C SER A 33 16.34 5.34 22.00
N PRO A 34 16.84 4.09 22.01
CA PRO A 34 17.82 3.62 21.01
C PRO A 34 17.39 3.75 19.55
N ALA A 35 16.10 3.59 19.28
CA ALA A 35 15.50 3.83 17.98
C ALA A 35 14.09 4.42 18.15
N VAL A 36 13.73 5.38 17.30
CA VAL A 36 12.42 6.03 17.29
C VAL A 36 11.86 5.95 15.88
N TYR A 37 10.70 5.31 15.73
CA TYR A 37 9.98 5.21 14.47
C TYR A 37 8.68 6.01 14.57
N VAL A 38 8.41 6.84 13.57
CA VAL A 38 7.17 7.60 13.47
C VAL A 38 6.64 7.50 12.05
N ASN A 39 5.36 7.17 11.91
CA ASN A 39 4.67 7.12 10.63
C ASN A 39 3.62 8.23 10.56
N TYR A 40 3.62 9.00 9.48
CA TYR A 40 2.70 10.12 9.24
C TYR A 40 1.75 9.79 8.10
N LEU A 41 0.47 9.54 8.44
CA LEU A 41 -0.55 9.07 7.50
C LEU A 41 -1.32 10.19 6.79
N ASP A 42 -1.10 11.45 7.18
CA ASP A 42 -1.93 12.58 6.76
C ASP A 42 -1.94 12.79 5.25
N TYR A 43 -0.78 12.65 4.60
CA TYR A 43 -0.66 12.76 3.15
C TYR A 43 -1.45 11.65 2.47
N ASP A 44 -1.23 10.41 2.89
CA ASP A 44 -1.87 9.22 2.30
C ASP A 44 -3.40 9.29 2.40
N VAL A 45 -3.94 9.59 3.59
CA VAL A 45 -5.39 9.77 3.81
C VAL A 45 -5.97 10.86 2.90
N ALA A 46 -5.25 11.98 2.73
CA ALA A 46 -5.70 13.06 1.85
C ALA A 46 -5.56 12.70 0.37
N ALA A 47 -4.51 11.98 -0.01
CA ALA A 47 -4.25 11.56 -1.37
C ALA A 47 -5.24 10.49 -1.84
N HIS A 48 -5.66 9.55 -0.98
CA HIS A 48 -6.78 8.65 -1.29
C HIS A 48 -8.08 9.41 -1.54
N ALA A 49 -8.35 10.43 -0.71
CA ALA A 49 -9.61 11.16 -0.78
C ALA A 49 -9.71 12.18 -1.92
N PHE A 50 -8.60 12.81 -2.29
CA PHE A 50 -8.59 13.96 -3.21
C PHE A 50 -7.65 13.79 -4.41
N GLY A 51 -6.85 12.73 -4.43
CA GLY A 51 -5.78 12.49 -5.40
C GLY A 51 -4.41 12.98 -4.91
N PRO A 52 -3.31 12.32 -5.32
CA PRO A 52 -1.96 12.55 -4.78
C PRO A 52 -1.40 13.95 -5.08
N ARG A 53 -1.76 14.54 -6.23
CA ARG A 53 -1.30 15.89 -6.63
C ARG A 53 -2.27 17.01 -6.23
N SER A 54 -3.28 16.70 -5.44
CA SER A 54 -4.31 17.66 -5.05
C SER A 54 -3.81 18.68 -4.04
N GLY A 55 -4.43 19.88 -4.03
CA GLY A 55 -4.13 20.90 -3.03
C GLY A 55 -4.24 20.41 -1.58
N PRO A 56 -5.29 19.67 -1.18
CA PRO A 56 -5.39 19.05 0.14
C PRO A 56 -4.22 18.10 0.47
N ALA A 57 -3.87 17.18 -0.43
CA ALA A 57 -2.77 16.24 -0.22
C ALA A 57 -1.43 16.97 -0.05
N LEU A 58 -1.12 17.92 -0.93
CA LEU A 58 0.11 18.71 -0.85
C LEU A 58 0.17 19.59 0.41
N ARG A 59 -0.97 20.10 0.90
CA ARG A 59 -1.02 20.79 2.20
C ARG A 59 -0.75 19.85 3.36
N ALA A 60 -1.31 18.64 3.34
CA ALA A 60 -1.01 17.63 4.35
C ALA A 60 0.50 17.30 4.36
N LEU A 61 1.11 17.12 3.20
CA LEU A 61 2.55 16.88 3.07
C LEU A 61 3.41 18.02 3.63
N ARG A 62 3.04 19.29 3.41
CA ARG A 62 3.73 20.44 4.02
C ARG A 62 3.67 20.43 5.54
N HIS A 63 2.58 19.93 6.12
CA HIS A 63 2.50 19.80 7.57
C HIS A 63 3.35 18.63 8.10
N VAL A 64 3.46 17.54 7.34
CA VAL A 64 4.41 16.45 7.63
C VAL A 64 5.85 16.99 7.61
N ASP A 65 6.22 17.80 6.61
CA ASP A 65 7.52 18.50 6.58
C ASP A 65 7.76 19.36 7.84
N GLY A 66 6.73 20.09 8.29
CA GLY A 66 6.79 20.86 9.53
C GLY A 66 7.04 19.99 10.78
N ALA A 67 6.42 18.82 10.85
CA ALA A 67 6.62 17.86 11.94
C ALA A 67 8.02 17.24 11.92
N ILE A 68 8.51 16.85 10.73
CA ILE A 68 9.89 16.37 10.52
C ILE A 68 10.90 17.44 10.97
N ARG A 69 10.68 18.71 10.57
CA ARG A 69 11.51 19.84 11.00
C ARG A 69 11.53 20.01 12.52
N GLN A 70 10.41 19.78 13.19
CA GLN A 70 10.35 19.81 14.66
C GLN A 70 11.22 18.71 15.26
N LEU A 71 11.08 17.45 14.80
CA LEU A 71 11.89 16.33 15.29
C LEU A 71 13.39 16.54 15.04
N TRP A 72 13.74 17.06 13.87
CA TRP A 72 15.12 17.44 13.54
C TRP A 72 15.68 18.48 14.52
N ARG A 73 14.89 19.51 14.85
CA ARG A 73 15.29 20.50 15.87
C ARG A 73 15.40 19.90 17.27
N VAL A 74 14.58 18.92 17.63
CA VAL A 74 14.67 18.23 18.92
C VAL A 74 15.95 17.42 18.99
N ALA A 75 16.23 16.59 17.98
CA ALA A 75 17.46 15.79 17.92
C ALA A 75 18.72 16.65 18.07
N ARG A 76 18.75 17.84 17.43
CA ARG A 76 19.87 18.79 17.56
C ARG A 76 20.03 19.43 18.94
N ARG A 77 19.02 19.39 19.81
CA ARG A 77 19.12 19.86 21.21
C ARG A 77 19.70 18.82 22.15
N VAL A 78 19.76 17.56 21.73
CA VAL A 78 20.30 16.44 22.51
C VAL A 78 21.44 15.74 21.75
N PRO A 79 22.52 16.47 21.40
CA PRO A 79 23.62 15.91 20.58
C PRO A 79 24.31 14.71 21.23
N GLY A 80 24.19 14.55 22.56
CA GLY A 80 24.74 13.40 23.29
C GLY A 80 24.20 12.05 22.81
N HIS A 81 22.97 12.00 22.28
CA HIS A 81 22.34 10.77 21.82
C HIS A 81 22.76 10.35 20.40
N ARG A 82 23.39 11.26 19.63
CA ARG A 82 23.95 10.97 18.29
C ARG A 82 22.96 10.31 17.31
N TYR A 83 21.71 10.81 17.27
CA TYR A 83 20.71 10.31 16.33
C TYR A 83 21.03 10.67 14.88
N ASP A 84 20.92 9.67 14.01
CA ASP A 84 20.78 9.86 12.57
C ASP A 84 19.30 9.84 12.18
N ILE A 85 18.88 10.80 11.36
CA ILE A 85 17.48 10.93 10.92
C ILE A 85 17.35 10.46 9.49
N TYR A 86 16.43 9.51 9.28
CA TYR A 86 16.05 9.00 7.98
C TYR A 86 14.60 9.36 7.68
N ILE A 87 14.30 9.69 6.42
CA ILE A 87 12.94 9.88 5.93
C ILE A 87 12.75 8.88 4.80
N VAL A 88 11.74 8.02 4.92
CA VAL A 88 11.49 6.94 3.96
C VAL A 88 10.04 7.05 3.48
N ALA A 89 9.84 6.95 2.18
CA ALA A 89 8.53 6.66 1.60
C ALA A 89 8.45 5.14 1.37
N ASP A 90 7.45 4.49 1.94
CA ASP A 90 7.15 3.08 1.76
C ASP A 90 6.54 2.79 0.39
N HIS A 91 5.72 3.71 -0.13
CA HIS A 91 5.19 3.69 -1.48
C HIS A 91 4.95 5.09 -2.03
N GLY A 92 4.81 5.18 -3.36
CA GLY A 92 4.15 6.29 -4.03
C GLY A 92 2.65 6.04 -4.17
N GLN A 93 1.97 6.82 -5.03
CA GLN A 93 0.53 6.70 -5.20
C GLN A 93 0.10 7.18 -6.58
N ALA A 94 -0.76 6.40 -7.25
CA ALA A 94 -1.31 6.72 -8.54
C ALA A 94 -2.62 7.50 -8.40
N SER A 95 -2.85 8.47 -9.30
CA SER A 95 -4.17 9.09 -9.45
C SER A 95 -5.12 8.10 -10.10
N CYS A 96 -6.33 7.93 -9.56
CA CYS A 96 -7.30 6.96 -10.06
C CYS A 96 -8.67 7.59 -10.29
N THR A 97 -9.45 6.99 -11.20
CA THR A 97 -10.89 7.21 -11.31
C THR A 97 -11.62 6.10 -10.56
N PRO A 98 -12.57 6.40 -9.65
CA PRO A 98 -13.38 5.36 -9.02
C PRO A 98 -14.19 4.57 -10.06
N TYR A 99 -14.22 3.24 -9.94
CA TYR A 99 -14.87 2.33 -10.88
C TYR A 99 -16.34 2.67 -11.07
N ARG A 100 -17.04 2.96 -9.95
CA ARG A 100 -18.46 3.36 -9.96
C ARG A 100 -18.73 4.61 -10.79
N ASP A 101 -17.75 5.49 -10.97
CA ASP A 101 -17.91 6.71 -11.76
C ASP A 101 -17.84 6.39 -13.26
N LEU A 102 -17.20 5.27 -13.62
CA LEU A 102 -17.14 4.73 -14.99
C LEU A 102 -18.36 3.85 -15.36
N THR A 103 -19.05 3.32 -14.36
CA THR A 103 -20.10 2.29 -14.51
C THR A 103 -21.45 2.72 -13.93
N GLU A 104 -21.70 4.04 -13.89
CA GLU A 104 -22.99 4.62 -13.48
C GLU A 104 -23.47 4.14 -12.10
N GLY A 105 -22.53 3.96 -11.17
CA GLY A 105 -22.79 3.55 -9.79
C GLY A 105 -22.57 2.07 -9.50
N GLN A 106 -22.37 1.23 -10.51
CA GLN A 106 -22.11 -0.20 -10.30
C GLN A 106 -20.72 -0.44 -9.71
N ARG A 107 -20.62 -1.33 -8.74
CA ARG A 107 -19.34 -1.69 -8.11
C ARG A 107 -18.72 -2.91 -8.80
N LEU A 108 -17.39 -3.05 -8.73
CA LEU A 108 -16.68 -4.13 -9.43
C LEU A 108 -17.19 -5.49 -8.99
N GLU A 109 -17.23 -5.75 -7.69
CA GLU A 109 -17.63 -7.06 -7.19
C GLU A 109 -19.06 -7.41 -7.64
N ARG A 110 -20.02 -6.49 -7.55
CA ARG A 110 -21.37 -6.70 -8.09
C ARG A 110 -21.36 -7.01 -9.58
N TRP A 111 -20.63 -6.24 -10.38
CA TRP A 111 -20.52 -6.47 -11.81
C TRP A 111 -19.99 -7.88 -12.14
N ILE A 112 -18.99 -8.38 -11.40
CA ILE A 112 -18.45 -9.73 -11.58
C ILE A 112 -19.54 -10.79 -11.37
N PHE A 113 -20.32 -10.68 -10.28
CA PHE A 113 -21.40 -11.64 -10.00
C PHE A 113 -22.53 -11.52 -11.03
N ASP A 114 -23.07 -10.31 -11.22
CA ASP A 114 -24.24 -10.07 -12.06
C ASP A 114 -24.00 -10.39 -13.54
N THR A 115 -22.77 -10.14 -14.04
CA THR A 115 -22.48 -10.20 -15.48
C THR A 115 -21.66 -11.42 -15.88
N LEU A 116 -20.72 -11.86 -15.03
CA LEU A 116 -19.79 -12.92 -15.42
C LEU A 116 -20.17 -14.26 -14.78
N LEU A 117 -20.47 -14.28 -13.49
CA LEU A 117 -20.77 -15.54 -12.79
C LEU A 117 -22.21 -16.01 -12.98
N ASP A 118 -23.19 -15.09 -12.96
CA ASP A 118 -24.59 -15.45 -13.17
C ASP A 118 -24.94 -15.68 -14.66
N ALA A 119 -24.27 -15.00 -15.59
CA ALA A 119 -24.43 -15.28 -17.03
C ALA A 119 -23.90 -16.67 -17.41
N SER A 120 -22.82 -17.14 -16.77
CA SER A 120 -22.31 -18.51 -16.91
C SER A 120 -23.26 -19.58 -16.33
N ARG A 121 -24.27 -19.18 -15.54
CA ARG A 121 -25.22 -20.07 -14.85
C ARG A 121 -26.57 -20.24 -15.53
N ALA A 122 -26.82 -19.57 -16.66
CA ALA A 122 -28.06 -19.73 -17.43
C ALA A 122 -28.32 -21.16 -17.96
N GLY A 123 -27.50 -22.16 -17.59
CA GLY A 123 -27.66 -23.59 -17.89
C GLY A 123 -27.98 -24.51 -16.71
N THR A 124 -28.12 -24.04 -15.46
CA THR A 124 -28.42 -24.92 -14.32
C THR A 124 -29.26 -24.23 -13.24
N PRO A 125 -30.47 -24.70 -12.93
CA PRO A 125 -31.27 -24.14 -11.84
C PRO A 125 -30.84 -24.75 -10.51
N GLN A 126 -30.39 -23.94 -9.55
CA GLN A 126 -30.44 -24.39 -8.16
C GLN A 126 -30.58 -23.27 -7.11
N ALA A 127 -31.06 -23.75 -5.95
CA ALA A 127 -31.81 -23.09 -4.91
C ALA A 127 -31.06 -22.02 -4.10
N ARG A 128 -31.84 -21.03 -3.65
CA ARG A 128 -31.45 -20.03 -2.64
C ARG A 128 -31.17 -20.68 -1.28
N PRO A 129 -30.09 -20.28 -0.58
CA PRO A 129 -30.01 -20.44 0.86
C PRO A 129 -30.23 -19.13 1.62
N GLN A 130 -30.69 -19.33 2.84
CA GLN A 130 -31.25 -18.39 3.80
C GLN A 130 -30.18 -17.62 4.57
N SER A 131 -30.58 -16.43 5.03
CA SER A 131 -29.89 -15.60 6.02
C SER A 131 -29.75 -16.27 7.39
N GLY A 132 -28.57 -16.19 7.99
CA GLY A 132 -28.29 -16.46 9.40
C GLY A 132 -26.77 -16.58 9.62
N LEU A 133 -26.14 -16.19 10.72
CA LEU A 133 -26.55 -15.62 12.00
C LEU A 133 -25.37 -14.81 12.56
N ALA A 134 -25.70 -13.81 13.37
CA ALA A 134 -24.76 -13.06 14.18
C ALA A 134 -24.30 -13.84 15.43
N GLY A 135 -23.10 -13.50 15.90
CA GLY A 135 -22.57 -13.88 17.22
C GLY A 135 -21.40 -14.86 17.11
N GLY A 136 -20.25 -14.65 17.74
CA GLY A 136 -19.79 -13.63 18.66
C GLY A 136 -18.54 -14.18 19.36
N MET A 137 -17.57 -13.34 19.71
CA MET A 137 -16.52 -13.71 20.68
C MET A 137 -16.15 -12.47 21.49
N ARG A 138 -16.45 -12.53 22.79
CA ARG A 138 -15.92 -11.65 23.83
C ARG A 138 -14.53 -12.14 24.21
N ALA A 139 -13.54 -11.25 24.19
CA ALA A 139 -12.29 -11.45 24.92
C ALA A 139 -12.04 -10.23 25.83
N ARG A 140 -11.80 -10.52 27.11
CA ARG A 140 -11.51 -9.59 28.20
C ARG A 140 -10.31 -8.69 27.85
N ARG A 141 -10.40 -7.39 28.11
CA ARG A 141 -9.24 -6.48 28.22
C ARG A 141 -9.16 -5.88 29.62
N ARG A 142 -7.94 -5.89 30.17
CA ARG A 142 -7.54 -5.24 31.42
C ARG A 142 -7.69 -3.71 31.30
N GLU A 143 -8.07 -3.09 32.41
CA GLU A 143 -8.40 -1.68 32.54
C GLU A 143 -7.19 -0.75 32.32
N VAL A 144 -7.32 0.16 31.36
CA VAL A 144 -6.65 1.48 31.35
C VAL A 144 -7.70 2.49 30.90
N THR A 145 -8.17 3.33 31.81
CA THR A 145 -9.29 4.26 31.59
C THR A 145 -8.84 5.54 30.86
N GLY A 146 -9.54 5.94 29.78
CA GLY A 146 -9.41 7.26 29.14
C GLY A 146 -9.71 7.32 27.63
N LEU A 147 -9.77 8.54 27.06
CA LEU A 147 -10.00 8.81 25.62
C LEU A 147 -9.12 7.97 24.67
N PHE A 148 -7.92 7.58 25.13
CA PHE A 148 -7.00 6.71 24.40
C PHE A 148 -7.57 5.33 24.07
N GLN A 149 -8.43 4.77 24.93
CA GLN A 149 -9.06 3.47 24.66
C GLN A 149 -10.15 3.59 23.58
N HIS A 150 -10.88 4.71 23.55
CA HIS A 150 -11.85 4.98 22.49
C HIS A 150 -11.15 5.22 21.14
N PHE A 151 -9.95 5.82 21.16
CA PHE A 151 -9.08 6.01 20.00
C PHE A 151 -8.48 4.69 19.48
N LEU A 152 -7.97 3.82 20.36
CA LEU A 152 -7.50 2.49 19.97
C LEU A 152 -8.64 1.63 19.44
N ASN A 153 -9.81 1.69 20.07
CA ASN A 153 -11.00 1.03 19.55
C ASN A 153 -11.49 1.66 18.23
N TYR A 154 -11.28 2.96 17.97
CA TYR A 154 -11.63 3.61 16.69
C TYR A 154 -10.69 3.19 15.56
N LEU A 155 -9.37 3.16 15.83
CA LEU A 155 -8.39 2.60 14.90
C LEU A 155 -8.65 1.10 14.68
N GLU A 156 -8.89 0.32 15.73
CA GLU A 156 -9.25 -1.10 15.61
C GLU A 156 -10.62 -1.31 14.95
N GLU A 157 -11.63 -0.44 15.14
CA GLU A 157 -12.96 -0.60 14.53
C GLU A 157 -12.99 -0.25 13.05
N ASP A 158 -12.27 0.79 12.61
CA ASP A 158 -12.13 1.12 11.19
C ASP A 158 -11.21 0.12 10.44
N PHE A 159 -10.24 -0.48 11.14
CA PHE A 159 -9.29 -1.44 10.55
C PHE A 159 -9.76 -2.91 10.62
N PHE A 160 -10.58 -3.30 11.61
CA PHE A 160 -11.04 -4.70 11.80
C PHE A 160 -12.56 -4.91 11.70
N ARG A 161 -13.41 -3.88 11.67
CA ARG A 161 -14.86 -4.05 11.92
C ARG A 161 -15.81 -3.37 10.95
N ARG A 162 -15.37 -3.08 9.72
CA ARG A 162 -16.33 -2.95 8.64
C ARG A 162 -16.98 -4.32 8.40
N SER A 163 -18.29 -4.41 8.59
CA SER A 163 -19.10 -5.40 7.89
C SER A 163 -18.90 -5.11 6.40
N ASP A 164 -17.94 -5.82 5.81
CA ASP A 164 -17.08 -5.40 4.70
C ASP A 164 -17.90 -4.85 3.51
N PRO A 165 -18.15 -3.52 3.44
CA PRO A 165 -18.99 -2.97 2.40
C PRO A 165 -18.31 -3.17 1.06
N GLU A 166 -16.98 -3.29 1.04
CA GLU A 166 -16.12 -3.46 -0.13
C GLU A 166 -15.90 -4.93 -0.54
N ALA A 167 -16.55 -5.88 0.15
CA ALA A 167 -16.62 -7.29 -0.25
C ALA A 167 -18.03 -7.72 -0.67
N HIS A 168 -18.09 -8.68 -1.58
CA HIS A 168 -19.32 -9.40 -1.92
C HIS A 168 -19.05 -10.89 -2.04
N GLN A 169 -19.96 -11.69 -1.50
CA GLN A 169 -19.88 -13.14 -1.53
C GLN A 169 -21.22 -13.72 -1.94
N GLN A 170 -21.15 -14.71 -2.83
CA GLN A 170 -22.30 -15.50 -3.26
C GLN A 170 -21.80 -16.87 -3.71
N ASP A 171 -22.53 -17.93 -3.35
CA ASP A 171 -22.31 -19.31 -3.81
C ASP A 171 -20.86 -19.81 -3.74
N GLY A 172 -20.22 -19.62 -2.58
CA GLY A 172 -18.85 -20.10 -2.35
C GLY A 172 -17.76 -19.25 -3.00
N VAL A 173 -18.08 -18.15 -3.67
CA VAL A 173 -17.08 -17.20 -4.20
C VAL A 173 -17.17 -15.88 -3.45
N ARG A 174 -16.03 -15.29 -3.11
CA ARG A 174 -15.93 -13.95 -2.50
C ARG A 174 -14.99 -13.06 -3.30
N VAL A 175 -15.41 -11.83 -3.53
CA VAL A 175 -14.56 -10.77 -4.10
C VAL A 175 -14.41 -9.65 -3.08
N ILE A 176 -13.18 -9.20 -2.86
CA ILE A 176 -12.84 -8.11 -1.94
C ILE A 176 -12.12 -7.02 -2.75
N ALA A 177 -12.65 -5.81 -2.77
CA ALA A 177 -12.03 -4.66 -3.42
C ALA A 177 -11.26 -3.79 -2.40
N ALA A 178 -10.05 -3.36 -2.76
CA ALA A 178 -9.20 -2.50 -1.95
C ALA A 178 -8.34 -1.59 -2.86
N GLY A 179 -8.59 -0.28 -2.84
CA GLY A 179 -7.98 0.66 -3.77
C GLY A 179 -8.25 0.25 -5.22
N HIS A 180 -7.20 0.20 -6.05
CA HIS A 180 -7.25 -0.31 -7.42
C HIS A 180 -7.02 -1.83 -7.52
N ASN A 181 -7.05 -2.56 -6.41
CA ASN A 181 -6.91 -4.01 -6.39
C ASN A 181 -8.23 -4.66 -6.02
N ALA A 182 -8.48 -5.84 -6.56
CA ALA A 182 -9.51 -6.72 -6.05
C ALA A 182 -9.02 -8.16 -6.03
N PHE A 183 -9.49 -8.92 -5.06
CA PHE A 183 -9.08 -10.30 -4.83
C PHE A 183 -10.31 -11.18 -4.91
N LEU A 184 -10.28 -12.18 -5.79
CA LEU A 184 -11.32 -13.20 -5.88
C LEU A 184 -10.82 -14.47 -5.17
N TYR A 185 -11.67 -15.01 -4.31
CA TYR A 185 -11.44 -16.22 -3.54
C TYR A 185 -12.56 -17.22 -3.77
N VAL A 186 -12.19 -18.48 -3.97
CA VAL A 186 -13.06 -19.65 -4.01
C VAL A 186 -12.98 -20.32 -2.63
N LEU A 187 -14.12 -20.38 -1.95
CA LEU A 187 -14.21 -20.69 -0.51
C LEU A 187 -14.60 -22.15 -0.24
N ASP A 188 -15.01 -22.91 -1.25
CA ASP A 188 -15.38 -24.33 -1.15
C ASP A 188 -14.17 -25.28 -1.33
N VAL A 189 -12.95 -24.74 -1.36
CA VAL A 189 -11.69 -25.46 -1.50
C VAL A 189 -10.73 -25.18 -0.35
N THR A 190 -9.87 -26.15 -0.04
CA THR A 190 -8.89 -26.06 1.07
C THR A 190 -7.57 -25.40 0.67
N ALA A 191 -7.24 -25.41 -0.63
CA ALA A 191 -6.06 -24.78 -1.19
C ALA A 191 -6.48 -23.85 -2.34
N ASN A 192 -5.68 -22.80 -2.57
CA ASN A 192 -5.91 -21.87 -3.68
C ASN A 192 -5.97 -22.60 -5.02
N LEU A 193 -6.85 -22.14 -5.89
CA LEU A 193 -6.93 -22.64 -7.26
C LEU A 193 -5.86 -22.00 -8.14
N ASP A 194 -5.26 -22.81 -8.99
CA ASP A 194 -4.45 -22.30 -10.10
C ASP A 194 -5.33 -21.89 -11.29
N ALA A 195 -4.71 -21.30 -12.31
CA ALA A 195 -5.42 -20.79 -13.47
C ALA A 195 -6.14 -21.87 -14.27
N ASP A 196 -5.64 -23.09 -14.33
CA ASP A 196 -6.26 -24.15 -15.13
C ASP A 196 -7.48 -24.74 -14.38
N ALA A 197 -7.39 -24.87 -13.04
CA ALA A 197 -8.54 -25.21 -12.20
C ALA A 197 -9.61 -24.11 -12.20
N LEU A 198 -9.20 -22.84 -12.16
CA LEU A 198 -10.11 -21.70 -12.29
C LEU A 198 -10.78 -21.66 -13.66
N GLU A 199 -10.05 -21.91 -14.74
CA GLU A 199 -10.61 -21.96 -16.10
C GLU A 199 -11.60 -23.12 -16.25
N HIS A 200 -11.34 -24.27 -15.62
CA HIS A 200 -12.29 -25.39 -15.60
C HIS A 200 -13.58 -25.03 -14.83
N ARG A 201 -13.44 -24.35 -13.68
CA ARG A 201 -14.58 -24.00 -12.82
C ARG A 201 -15.39 -22.81 -13.32
N PHE A 202 -14.71 -21.79 -13.86
CA PHE A 202 -15.27 -20.54 -14.36
C PHE A 202 -14.70 -20.21 -15.75
N PRO A 203 -15.12 -20.91 -16.81
CA PRO A 203 -14.55 -20.78 -18.15
C PRO A 203 -14.56 -19.33 -18.66
N GLY A 204 -13.40 -18.85 -19.11
CA GLY A 204 -13.22 -17.52 -19.67
C GLY A 204 -13.30 -16.35 -18.68
N LEU A 205 -13.48 -16.58 -17.37
CA LEU A 205 -13.67 -15.53 -16.38
C LEU A 205 -12.51 -14.53 -16.36
N ALA A 206 -11.27 -15.02 -16.23
CA ALA A 206 -10.08 -14.16 -16.16
C ALA A 206 -9.89 -13.34 -17.44
N ALA A 207 -10.15 -13.94 -18.61
CA ALA A 207 -10.09 -13.25 -19.89
C ALA A 207 -11.21 -12.19 -20.05
N ALA A 208 -12.42 -12.47 -19.55
CA ALA A 208 -13.54 -11.53 -19.55
C ALA A 208 -13.27 -10.33 -18.63
N LEU A 209 -12.77 -10.58 -17.41
CA LEU A 209 -12.31 -9.55 -16.50
C LEU A 209 -11.27 -8.64 -17.16
N ALA A 210 -10.24 -9.22 -17.78
CA ALA A 210 -9.17 -8.47 -18.45
C ALA A 210 -9.62 -7.69 -19.72
N ARG A 211 -10.84 -7.92 -20.22
CA ARG A 211 -11.47 -7.10 -21.29
C ARG A 211 -12.29 -5.94 -20.73
N SER A 212 -12.59 -5.92 -19.43
CA SER A 212 -13.38 -4.86 -18.81
C SER A 212 -12.67 -3.51 -18.94
N ARG A 213 -13.46 -2.47 -19.17
CA ARG A 213 -12.97 -1.10 -19.33
C ARG A 213 -12.36 -0.52 -18.05
N GLY A 214 -12.68 -1.09 -16.88
CA GLY A 214 -12.10 -0.69 -15.60
C GLY A 214 -10.95 -1.58 -15.11
N VAL A 215 -10.53 -2.58 -15.88
CA VAL A 215 -9.47 -3.53 -15.50
C VAL A 215 -8.26 -3.35 -16.39
N GLY A 216 -7.09 -3.19 -15.79
CA GLY A 216 -5.81 -3.21 -16.48
C GLY A 216 -5.40 -4.63 -16.81
N PHE A 217 -5.19 -5.43 -15.77
CA PHE A 217 -4.77 -6.81 -15.90
C PHE A 217 -5.28 -7.67 -14.73
N VAL A 218 -5.27 -8.98 -14.94
CA VAL A 218 -5.66 -9.98 -13.94
C VAL A 218 -4.54 -11.00 -13.82
N LEU A 219 -4.17 -11.34 -12.59
CA LEU A 219 -3.17 -12.35 -12.28
C LEU A 219 -3.83 -13.63 -11.78
N ALA A 220 -3.26 -14.76 -12.18
CA ALA A 220 -3.63 -16.08 -11.70
C ALA A 220 -2.37 -16.91 -11.44
N ARG A 221 -2.45 -17.82 -10.47
CA ARG A 221 -1.33 -18.71 -10.14
C ARG A 221 -1.21 -19.80 -11.19
N SER A 222 -0.01 -20.30 -11.44
CA SER A 222 0.21 -21.49 -12.27
C SER A 222 1.50 -22.19 -11.86
N ALA A 223 1.60 -23.49 -12.16
CA ALA A 223 2.76 -24.31 -11.83
C ALA A 223 4.08 -23.78 -12.42
N ASN A 224 4.01 -23.04 -13.54
CA ASN A 224 5.19 -22.55 -14.26
C ASN A 224 5.47 -21.04 -14.04
N GLY A 225 4.94 -20.47 -12.96
CA GLY A 225 4.97 -19.03 -12.67
C GLY A 225 3.62 -18.34 -12.91
N PRO A 226 3.47 -17.06 -12.53
CA PRO A 226 2.19 -16.36 -12.61
C PRO A 226 1.75 -16.14 -14.07
N LEU A 227 0.44 -16.25 -14.29
CA LEU A 227 -0.20 -15.88 -15.53
C LEU A 227 -0.78 -14.47 -15.41
N CYS A 228 -0.65 -13.70 -16.48
CA CYS A 228 -1.25 -12.38 -16.60
C CYS A 228 -2.23 -12.36 -17.76
N PHE A 229 -3.47 -11.96 -17.48
CA PHE A 229 -4.48 -11.68 -18.48
C PHE A 229 -4.55 -10.18 -18.70
N TRP A 230 -4.27 -9.75 -19.92
CA TRP A 230 -4.26 -8.33 -20.29
C TRP A 230 -4.97 -8.16 -21.63
N ARG A 231 -5.99 -7.29 -21.66
CA ARG A 231 -6.84 -7.05 -22.84
C ARG A 231 -7.44 -8.35 -23.40
N GLY A 232 -7.77 -9.29 -22.51
CA GLY A 232 -8.32 -10.60 -22.85
C GLY A 232 -7.33 -11.64 -23.39
N LYS A 233 -6.03 -11.32 -23.48
CA LYS A 233 -4.97 -12.27 -23.87
C LYS A 233 -4.24 -12.80 -22.64
N ARG A 234 -3.83 -14.08 -22.67
CA ARG A 234 -3.07 -14.76 -21.60
C ARG A 234 -1.57 -14.68 -21.89
N TYR A 235 -0.78 -14.29 -20.89
CA TYR A 235 0.68 -14.20 -20.93
C TYR A 235 1.27 -14.99 -19.76
N HIS A 236 2.36 -15.71 -20.02
CA HIS A 236 3.13 -16.38 -18.98
C HIS A 236 4.27 -15.46 -18.55
N LEU A 237 4.17 -14.87 -17.35
CA LEU A 237 5.16 -13.88 -16.95
C LEU A 237 6.49 -14.55 -16.57
N ARG A 238 7.56 -14.09 -17.19
CA ARG A 238 8.95 -14.44 -16.88
C ARG A 238 9.80 -13.17 -16.96
N GLU A 239 10.93 -13.10 -16.27
CA GLU A 239 11.79 -11.92 -16.38
C GLU A 239 12.25 -11.67 -17.82
N SER A 240 12.49 -12.74 -18.59
CA SER A 240 12.83 -12.69 -20.01
C SER A 240 11.64 -12.44 -20.94
N ASP A 241 10.41 -12.65 -20.46
CA ASP A 241 9.16 -12.39 -21.19
C ASP A 241 8.16 -11.72 -20.24
N PRO A 242 8.31 -10.40 -20.02
CA PRO A 242 7.49 -9.65 -19.07
C PRO A 242 6.07 -9.36 -19.60
N GLY A 243 5.73 -9.81 -20.80
CA GLY A 243 4.40 -9.63 -21.39
C GLY A 243 3.97 -8.15 -21.42
N PRO A 244 2.82 -7.78 -20.81
CA PRO A 244 2.33 -6.39 -20.80
C PRO A 244 3.30 -5.36 -20.21
N PHE A 245 4.30 -5.80 -19.44
CA PHE A 245 5.27 -4.93 -18.79
C PHE A 245 6.53 -4.69 -19.63
N ALA A 246 6.64 -5.26 -20.84
CA ALA A 246 7.85 -5.20 -21.67
C ALA A 246 8.35 -3.79 -22.00
N GLY A 247 7.47 -2.79 -22.03
CA GLY A 247 7.84 -1.39 -22.26
C GLY A 247 8.53 -0.69 -21.08
N ARG A 248 8.72 -1.38 -19.95
CA ARG A 248 9.22 -0.77 -18.72
C ARG A 248 10.70 -1.08 -18.48
N ALA A 249 11.45 -0.07 -18.01
CA ALA A 249 12.85 -0.24 -17.61
C ALA A 249 13.01 -1.17 -16.38
N ASP A 250 12.00 -1.25 -15.52
CA ASP A 250 11.95 -2.04 -14.29
C ASP A 250 11.13 -3.34 -14.45
N ALA A 251 10.84 -3.77 -15.68
CA ALA A 251 9.96 -4.92 -15.95
C ALA A 251 10.37 -6.20 -15.20
N ALA A 252 11.67 -6.52 -15.16
CA ALA A 252 12.16 -7.69 -14.43
C ALA A 252 11.90 -7.61 -12.92
N LEU A 253 11.96 -6.41 -12.32
CA LEU A 253 11.61 -6.21 -10.91
C LEU A 253 10.11 -6.41 -10.68
N VAL A 254 9.28 -5.84 -11.56
CA VAL A 254 7.81 -5.99 -11.50
C VAL A 254 7.40 -7.47 -11.61
N VAL A 255 7.97 -8.20 -12.57
CA VAL A 255 7.65 -9.63 -12.77
C VAL A 255 8.06 -10.46 -11.55
N ARG A 256 9.23 -10.20 -10.96
CA ARG A 256 9.64 -10.85 -9.69
C ARG A 256 8.65 -10.57 -8.57
N ALA A 257 8.30 -9.30 -8.34
CA ALA A 257 7.36 -8.93 -7.29
C ALA A 257 5.96 -9.55 -7.50
N ILE A 258 5.50 -9.66 -8.76
CA ILE A 258 4.27 -10.37 -9.10
C ILE A 258 4.39 -11.87 -8.80
N ALA A 259 5.52 -12.49 -9.11
CA ALA A 259 5.76 -13.90 -8.76
C ALA A 259 5.73 -14.10 -7.25
N ASP A 260 6.38 -13.23 -6.48
CA ASP A 260 6.37 -13.26 -5.01
C ASP A 260 4.95 -13.12 -4.45
N LEU A 261 4.19 -12.14 -4.93
CA LEU A 261 2.78 -11.96 -4.56
C LEU A 261 1.96 -13.23 -4.85
N MET A 262 2.10 -13.79 -6.05
CA MET A 262 1.36 -14.99 -6.46
C MET A 262 1.89 -16.28 -5.82
N MET A 263 2.96 -16.24 -5.03
CA MET A 263 3.37 -17.36 -4.16
C MET A 263 2.75 -17.26 -2.76
N MET A 264 2.23 -16.09 -2.36
CA MET A 264 1.63 -15.91 -1.04
C MET A 264 0.33 -16.73 -0.91
N PRO A 265 0.15 -17.50 0.17
CA PRO A 265 -1.11 -18.22 0.43
C PRO A 265 -2.32 -17.30 0.60
N SER A 266 -2.09 -16.06 1.03
CA SER A 266 -3.14 -15.05 1.20
C SER A 266 -3.55 -14.36 -0.10
N ALA A 267 -2.78 -14.51 -1.19
CA ALA A 267 -3.15 -13.97 -2.49
C ALA A 267 -4.41 -14.66 -3.00
N GLY A 268 -5.34 -13.86 -3.55
CA GLY A 268 -6.55 -14.36 -4.19
C GLY A 268 -6.25 -15.37 -5.30
N ASP A 269 -7.23 -16.22 -5.60
CA ASP A 269 -7.17 -17.14 -6.73
C ASP A 269 -7.07 -16.34 -8.05
N LEU A 270 -7.75 -15.18 -8.10
CA LEU A 270 -7.42 -14.09 -9.02
C LEU A 270 -7.07 -12.82 -8.25
N VAL A 271 -6.03 -12.12 -8.72
CA VAL A 271 -5.71 -10.75 -8.29
C VAL A 271 -5.97 -9.80 -9.46
N ILE A 272 -6.89 -8.87 -9.28
CA ILE A 272 -7.41 -7.99 -10.33
C ILE A 272 -6.87 -6.60 -10.08
N TYR A 273 -6.26 -5.99 -11.10
CA TYR A 273 -5.69 -4.65 -11.03
C TYR A 273 -6.45 -3.70 -11.95
N GLY A 274 -6.85 -2.55 -11.41
CA GLY A 274 -7.45 -1.43 -12.13
C GLY A 274 -6.42 -0.42 -12.66
N ILE A 275 -5.15 -0.52 -12.23
CA ILE A 275 -4.07 0.28 -12.83
C ILE A 275 -3.87 -0.10 -14.31
N ASP A 276 -3.52 0.87 -15.16
CA ASP A 276 -3.35 0.66 -16.61
C ASP A 276 -4.60 0.10 -17.33
N ALA A 277 -5.80 0.30 -16.76
CA ALA A 277 -7.04 0.07 -17.48
C ALA A 277 -7.14 0.97 -18.72
N PRO A 278 -7.96 0.63 -19.75
CA PRO A 278 -8.04 1.42 -20.99
C PRO A 278 -8.40 2.89 -20.76
N THR A 279 -9.05 3.20 -19.64
CA THR A 279 -9.48 4.55 -19.23
C THR A 279 -8.48 5.28 -18.33
N GLY A 280 -7.28 4.74 -18.13
CA GLY A 280 -6.35 5.17 -17.08
C GLY A 280 -6.51 4.34 -15.80
N HIS A 281 -5.78 4.66 -14.73
CA HIS A 281 -5.87 3.90 -13.48
C HIS A 281 -7.25 4.01 -12.84
N VAL A 282 -7.78 2.89 -12.37
CA VAL A 282 -9.13 2.77 -11.81
C VAL A 282 -9.06 2.23 -10.40
N SER A 283 -9.69 2.93 -9.45
CA SER A 283 -9.89 2.44 -8.09
C SER A 283 -11.21 1.70 -8.01
N PHE A 284 -11.24 0.46 -7.53
CA PHE A 284 -12.48 -0.29 -7.35
C PHE A 284 -13.30 0.17 -6.15
N ILE A 285 -12.69 0.98 -5.27
CA ILE A 285 -13.35 1.66 -4.17
C ILE A 285 -13.40 3.19 -4.41
N PRO A 286 -14.16 3.95 -3.62
CA PRO A 286 -14.37 5.40 -3.78
C PRO A 286 -13.14 6.32 -3.55
N GLU A 287 -12.00 6.03 -4.16
CA GLU A 287 -10.73 6.74 -3.94
C GLU A 287 -10.17 7.34 -5.24
N LEU A 288 -9.63 8.56 -5.11
CA LEU A 288 -9.03 9.33 -6.20
C LEU A 288 -7.51 9.17 -6.27
N GLY A 289 -6.91 8.62 -5.23
CA GLY A 289 -5.54 8.12 -5.21
C GLY A 289 -5.55 6.69 -4.71
N ALA A 290 -4.73 5.81 -5.28
CA ALA A 290 -4.58 4.45 -4.78
C ALA A 290 -3.16 3.95 -5.01
N HIS A 291 -2.80 2.89 -4.28
CA HIS A 291 -1.52 2.22 -4.35
C HIS A 291 -1.69 0.70 -4.18
N ALA A 292 -0.59 -0.03 -3.98
CA ALA A 292 -0.48 -1.50 -3.85
C ALA A 292 -0.42 -2.27 -5.18
N GLY A 293 0.11 -1.64 -6.21
CA GLY A 293 0.32 -2.16 -7.55
C GLY A 293 1.64 -1.70 -8.16
N PRO A 294 1.97 -2.22 -9.33
CA PRO A 294 3.27 -1.98 -9.96
C PRO A 294 3.36 -0.69 -10.78
N SER A 295 2.45 0.30 -10.70
CA SER A 295 2.60 1.49 -11.55
C SER A 295 3.90 2.26 -11.22
N PRO A 296 4.52 2.94 -12.19
CA PRO A 296 5.74 3.71 -11.94
C PRO A 296 5.58 4.76 -10.83
N GLU A 297 4.40 5.38 -10.74
CA GLU A 297 4.05 6.36 -9.70
C GLU A 297 4.02 5.75 -8.30
N GLU A 298 3.56 4.51 -8.17
CA GLU A 298 3.54 3.77 -6.90
C GLU A 298 4.92 3.27 -6.50
N MET A 299 5.75 2.92 -7.49
CA MET A 299 7.11 2.43 -7.27
C MET A 299 8.13 3.57 -7.06
N HIS A 300 7.72 4.83 -7.20
CA HIS A 300 8.56 6.00 -6.99
C HIS A 300 8.74 6.31 -5.49
N THR A 301 9.46 5.43 -4.79
CA THR A 301 9.84 5.61 -3.38
C THR A 301 11.15 6.37 -3.26
N PHE A 302 11.42 6.91 -2.07
CA PHE A 302 12.68 7.61 -1.79
C PHE A 302 13.13 7.36 -0.35
N ILE A 303 14.43 7.55 -0.15
CA ILE A 303 15.06 7.65 1.16
C ILE A 303 15.89 8.93 1.22
N VAL A 304 15.66 9.73 2.27
CA VAL A 304 16.54 10.84 2.65
C VAL A 304 17.32 10.39 3.87
N HIS A 305 18.63 10.54 3.83
CA HIS A 305 19.54 10.13 4.90
C HIS A 305 20.63 11.18 5.13
N PRO A 306 21.37 11.14 6.25
CA PRO A 306 22.51 12.03 6.48
C PRO A 306 23.58 11.88 5.40
N ALA A 307 24.30 12.97 5.11
CA ALA A 307 25.27 13.02 4.02
C ALA A 307 26.47 12.09 4.25
N GLU A 308 26.79 11.83 5.51
CA GLU A 308 27.91 11.00 5.94
C GLU A 308 27.57 9.50 5.91
N VAL A 309 26.29 9.15 5.72
CA VAL A 309 25.81 7.76 5.66
C VAL A 309 25.87 7.24 4.24
N SER A 310 26.51 6.08 4.08
CA SER A 310 26.45 5.31 2.83
C SER A 310 25.39 4.22 2.92
N LEU A 311 24.45 4.21 1.98
CA LEU A 311 23.43 3.16 1.82
C LEU A 311 23.87 2.14 0.76
N PRO A 312 23.35 0.90 0.81
CA PRO A 312 23.54 -0.06 -0.27
C PRO A 312 23.01 0.54 -1.59
N SER A 313 23.73 0.31 -2.69
CA SER A 313 23.33 0.80 -4.02
C SER A 313 23.65 -0.23 -5.11
N PRO A 314 22.71 -0.58 -6.01
CA PRO A 314 21.32 -0.10 -6.02
C PRO A 314 20.46 -0.78 -4.94
N ILE A 315 19.50 -0.05 -4.38
CA ILE A 315 18.42 -0.63 -3.55
C ILE A 315 17.34 -1.13 -4.50
N ARG A 316 17.14 -2.45 -4.54
CA ARG A 316 16.14 -3.12 -5.38
C ARG A 316 15.02 -3.76 -4.58
N HIS A 317 15.22 -3.94 -3.26
CA HIS A 317 14.21 -4.47 -2.36
C HIS A 317 14.35 -3.85 -0.96
N PRO A 318 13.24 -3.49 -0.28
CA PRO A 318 13.28 -2.85 1.05
C PRO A 318 14.04 -3.67 2.10
N ILE A 319 14.05 -4.99 1.99
CA ILE A 319 14.79 -5.87 2.92
C ILE A 319 16.30 -5.58 2.95
N GLN A 320 16.86 -5.02 1.88
CA GLN A 320 18.28 -4.67 1.82
C GLN A 320 18.64 -3.52 2.79
N LEU A 321 17.64 -2.76 3.25
CA LEU A 321 17.81 -1.76 4.29
C LEU A 321 17.87 -2.36 5.70
N TYR A 322 17.45 -3.61 5.89
CA TYR A 322 17.46 -4.27 7.20
C TYR A 322 18.87 -4.32 7.78
N ASP A 323 19.84 -4.82 7.00
CA ASP A 323 21.24 -4.94 7.43
C ASP A 323 21.85 -3.58 7.76
N HIS A 324 21.38 -2.51 7.10
CA HIS A 324 21.80 -1.15 7.42
C HIS A 324 21.26 -0.70 8.78
N PHE A 325 19.95 -0.84 9.01
CA PHE A 325 19.31 -0.34 10.23
C PHE A 325 19.61 -1.21 11.45
N ILE A 326 19.80 -2.52 11.31
CA ILE A 326 20.08 -3.40 12.45
C ILE A 326 21.42 -3.09 13.12
N ARG A 327 22.39 -2.51 12.38
CA ARG A 327 23.66 -2.00 12.92
C ARG A 327 23.48 -0.82 13.88
N TYR A 328 22.31 -0.17 13.90
CA TYR A 328 21.96 0.80 14.94
C TYR A 328 21.65 0.19 16.29
N GLN A 329 21.39 -1.11 16.33
CA GLN A 329 21.10 -1.84 17.56
C GLN A 329 22.32 -2.61 18.10
N GLN A 330 23.41 -2.67 17.33
CA GLN A 330 24.66 -3.32 17.74
C GLN A 330 25.49 -2.41 18.64
N PRO A 331 26.19 -2.96 19.66
CA PRO A 331 27.10 -2.20 20.51
C PRO A 331 28.18 -1.48 19.70
N SER A 332 28.61 -0.32 20.20
CA SER A 332 29.49 0.64 19.52
C SER A 332 30.85 0.08 19.08
N GLU A 333 31.31 -1.02 19.69
CA GLU A 333 32.64 -1.61 19.45
C GLU A 333 32.79 -2.22 18.04
N GLU A 334 31.70 -2.61 17.39
CA GLU A 334 31.71 -3.18 16.02
C GLU A 334 31.58 -2.14 14.90
N ARG A 335 31.36 -0.84 15.22
CA ARG A 335 31.22 0.23 14.22
C ARG A 335 32.54 0.79 13.69
N HIS A 336 33.69 0.36 14.22
CA HIS A 336 34.99 0.98 13.94
C HIS A 336 35.71 0.52 12.65
N ASP A 337 35.20 -0.47 11.93
CA ASP A 337 35.88 -1.03 10.75
C ASP A 337 35.36 -0.57 9.39
N VAL A 338 34.85 0.68 9.27
CA VAL A 338 34.60 1.32 7.97
C VAL A 338 35.12 2.77 7.97
N PRO A 339 35.95 3.18 6.98
CA PRO A 339 36.61 4.49 6.97
C PRO A 339 35.58 5.61 6.80
N GLY A 340 35.45 6.44 7.82
CA GLY A 340 34.52 7.57 7.84
C GLY A 340 34.38 8.23 9.22
N GLY A 341 34.82 7.56 10.29
CA GLY A 341 34.98 8.19 11.59
C GLY A 341 36.20 9.09 11.62
N VAL A 342 36.04 10.41 11.46
CA VAL A 342 37.08 11.36 11.86
C VAL A 342 36.54 12.42 12.80
N ARG A 343 37.31 12.51 13.89
CA ARG A 343 37.44 13.58 14.90
C ARG A 343 36.90 14.93 14.47
N ALA A 344 36.16 15.54 15.39
CA ALA A 344 35.92 16.98 15.41
C ALA A 344 37.25 17.73 15.24
N ALA A 345 37.39 18.42 14.11
CA ALA A 345 38.39 19.44 13.90
C ALA A 345 37.67 20.66 13.34
N GLU A 346 37.73 21.73 14.11
CA GLU A 346 37.29 23.07 13.75
C GLU A 346 37.97 23.51 12.44
N SER A 347 37.18 23.84 11.42
CA SER A 347 37.47 25.01 10.58
C SER A 347 36.23 25.36 9.74
N ILE A 348 35.75 26.58 9.97
CA ILE A 348 34.74 27.23 9.13
C ILE A 348 35.51 27.80 7.94
N GLY A 349 35.39 27.15 6.77
CA GLY A 349 35.85 27.66 5.49
C GLY A 349 34.66 27.86 4.57
N ALA A 350 34.13 29.08 4.52
CA ALA A 350 33.11 29.47 3.56
C ALA A 350 33.74 29.60 2.17
N THR A 351 33.27 28.82 1.20
CA THR A 351 33.55 29.06 -0.22
C THR A 351 32.23 29.30 -0.92
N ALA A 352 31.95 30.57 -1.19
CA ALA A 352 30.85 31.02 -2.04
C ALA A 352 31.20 30.74 -3.50
N TYR A 353 30.34 29.99 -4.20
CA TYR A 353 30.43 29.84 -5.65
C TYR A 353 29.55 30.92 -6.31
N HIS A 354 30.18 31.97 -6.82
CA HIS A 354 29.56 32.91 -7.75
C HIS A 354 29.64 32.33 -9.17
N GLY A 355 28.50 31.94 -9.74
CA GLY A 355 28.39 31.70 -11.18
C GLY A 355 28.25 33.02 -11.94
N PRO A 356 28.81 33.14 -13.16
CA PRO A 356 28.61 34.31 -14.01
C PRO A 356 27.30 34.18 -14.80
N LYS A 357 26.55 35.29 -14.89
CA LYS A 357 25.63 35.59 -16.00
C LYS A 357 26.42 36.40 -17.05
N PRO A 358 26.14 36.31 -18.35
CA PRO A 358 24.82 36.47 -18.98
C PRO A 358 24.16 35.17 -19.45
#